data_AF-E3MXX5-F1
#
_entry.id   AF-E3MXX5-F1
#
_cell.length_a   1.000
_cell.length_b   1.000
_cell.length_c   1.000
_cell.angle_alpha   90.00
_cell.angle_beta   90.00
_cell.angle_gamma   90.00
#
_symmetry.space_group_name_H-M   'P 1'
#
loop_
_entity.id
_entity.type
_entity.pdbx_description
1 polymer ?
#
loop_
_entity_poly.entity_id
_entity_poly.type
_entity_poly.pdbx_seq_one_letter_code
_entity_poly.pdbx_strand_id
1 'polypeptide(L)'
;MCERDDCMSISNRRAGQTIICAYLTELQPPILRDHTGTHMLKCALPTGSNGEKGDLYLFHLIYEQELPRCTRITPIPSVLYPVYRKILEEYRQQRMEALRTGK
;
A
#
# COMPACT_ATOMS: atom_id res chain seq x y z
N MET A 1 9.46 -12.61 -10.75
CA MET A 1 9.20 -11.66 -9.65
C MET A 1 8.11 -12.24 -8.77
N CYS A 2 8.32 -12.34 -7.46
CA CYS A 2 7.33 -12.95 -6.56
C CYS A 2 6.26 -11.90 -6.25
N GLU A 3 5.09 -12.03 -6.87
CA GLU A 3 3.90 -11.21 -6.61
C GLU A 3 3.27 -11.52 -5.24
N ARG A 4 4.07 -11.60 -4.17
CA ARG A 4 3.48 -11.79 -2.85
C ARG A 4 2.79 -10.49 -2.48
N ASP A 5 1.52 -10.55 -2.10
CA ASP A 5 0.76 -9.51 -1.38
C ASP A 5 0.13 -10.16 -0.14
N ASP A 6 1.00 -10.62 0.77
CA ASP A 6 0.68 -11.41 1.97
C ASP A 6 0.90 -10.61 3.27
N CYS A 7 1.39 -9.38 3.19
CA CYS A 7 1.83 -8.62 4.36
C CYS A 7 0.82 -7.54 4.74
N MET A 8 0.36 -7.55 5.99
CA MET A 8 -0.60 -6.58 6.51
C MET A 8 0.02 -5.20 6.76
N SER A 9 1.35 -5.09 6.90
CA SER A 9 2.03 -3.85 7.26
C SER A 9 3.25 -3.58 6.36
N ILE A 10 3.40 -2.30 5.99
CA ILE A 10 4.45 -1.74 5.14
C ILE A 10 5.84 -1.92 5.76
N SER A 11 5.93 -1.94 7.09
CA SER A 11 7.20 -1.91 7.83
C SER A 11 8.01 -3.21 7.78
N ASN A 12 7.39 -4.36 7.50
CA ASN A 12 8.04 -5.67 7.61
C ASN A 12 8.36 -6.33 6.27
N ARG A 13 8.10 -5.65 5.16
CA ARG A 13 8.24 -6.25 3.83
C ARG A 13 9.62 -5.94 3.21
N ARG A 14 10.28 -6.99 2.72
CA ARG A 14 11.64 -6.93 2.13
C ARG A 14 11.68 -7.14 0.61
N ALA A 15 10.60 -7.66 0.02
CA ALA A 15 10.50 -7.94 -1.41
C ALA A 15 9.04 -8.02 -1.87
N GLY A 16 8.78 -7.85 -3.16
CA GLY A 16 7.47 -8.03 -3.78
C GLY A 16 6.69 -6.73 -3.96
N GLN A 17 5.36 -6.81 -4.09
CA GLN A 17 4.50 -5.66 -4.33
C GLN A 17 3.20 -5.73 -3.53
N THR A 18 2.72 -4.61 -2.99
CA THR A 18 1.48 -4.54 -2.22
C THR A 18 0.66 -3.33 -2.63
N ILE A 19 -0.65 -3.45 -2.45
CA ILE A 19 -1.56 -2.30 -2.47
C ILE A 19 -2.03 -2.03 -1.04
N ILE A 20 -1.95 -0.76 -0.64
CA ILE A 20 -2.44 -0.29 0.66
C ILE A 20 -3.47 0.82 0.47
N CYS A 21 -4.40 0.91 1.41
CA CYS A 21 -5.36 2.00 1.53
C CYS A 21 -4.94 2.88 2.72
N ALA A 22 -4.48 4.10 2.45
CA ALA A 22 -3.90 4.97 3.47
C ALA A 22 -4.19 6.45 3.20
N TYR A 23 -4.16 7.26 4.26
CA TYR A 23 -4.19 8.71 4.16
C TYR A 23 -2.80 9.25 3.89
N LEU A 24 -2.68 10.22 2.99
CA LEU A 24 -1.45 10.96 2.75
C LEU A 24 -1.36 12.14 3.73
N THR A 25 -0.55 12.05 4.77
CA THR A 25 -0.49 13.08 5.82
C THR A 25 0.61 14.11 5.59
N GLU A 26 1.65 13.79 4.83
CA GLU A 26 2.67 14.75 4.37
C GLU A 26 3.12 14.39 2.95
N LEU A 27 3.61 15.37 2.20
CA LEU A 27 4.04 15.21 0.80
C LEU A 27 5.56 15.04 0.64
N GLN A 28 6.36 15.66 1.52
CA GLN A 28 7.82 15.68 1.37
C GLN A 28 8.53 15.68 2.74
N PRO A 29 9.07 14.53 3.20
CA PRO A 29 8.90 13.19 2.61
C PRO A 29 7.43 12.72 2.72
N PRO A 30 6.96 11.82 1.83
CA PRO A 30 5.58 11.34 1.91
C PRO A 30 5.36 10.54 3.20
N ILE A 31 4.33 10.88 3.96
CA ILE A 31 3.92 10.13 5.15
C ILE A 31 2.54 9.55 4.93
N LEU A 32 2.42 8.24 5.12
CA LEU A 32 1.20 7.47 4.96
C LEU A 32 0.67 7.08 6.33
N ARG A 33 -0.64 7.21 6.55
CA ARG A 33 -1.31 6.75 7.76
C ARG A 33 -2.41 5.76 7.41
N ASP A 34 -2.27 4.53 7.88
CA ASP A 34 -3.28 3.48 7.77
C ASP A 34 -3.66 2.93 9.16
N HIS A 35 -4.41 1.83 9.19
CA HIS A 35 -4.85 1.18 10.42
C HIS A 35 -3.71 0.48 11.19
N THR A 36 -2.56 0.25 10.55
CA THR A 36 -1.37 -0.35 11.17
C THR A 36 -0.43 0.68 11.77
N GLY A 37 -0.61 1.96 11.43
CA GLY A 37 0.14 3.08 11.97
C GLY A 37 0.54 4.09 10.91
N THR A 38 1.62 4.80 11.20
CA THR A 38 2.18 5.85 10.34
C THR A 38 3.49 5.35 9.75
N HIS A 39 3.63 5.47 8.43
CA HIS A 39 4.79 5.00 7.67
C HIS A 39 5.33 6.11 6.79
N MET A 40 6.61 6.43 6.93
CA MET A 40 7.29 7.40 6.08
C MET A 40 7.86 6.68 4.86
N LEU A 41 7.48 7.12 3.66
CA LEU A 41 8.13 6.66 2.44
C LEU A 41 9.47 7.35 2.29
N LYS A 42 10.52 6.57 2.04
CA LYS A 42 11.86 7.08 1.76
C LYS A 42 11.98 7.63 0.33
N CYS A 43 11.11 7.19 -0.58
CA CYS A 43 11.03 7.70 -1.95
C CYS A 43 9.96 8.78 -2.08
N ALA A 44 10.09 9.64 -3.10
CA ALA A 44 9.03 10.55 -3.50
C ALA A 44 7.80 9.79 -4.05
N LEU A 45 6.67 10.48 -4.12
CA LEU A 45 5.50 9.98 -4.86
C LEU A 45 5.80 9.90 -6.37
N PRO A 46 5.06 9.07 -7.14
CA PRO A 46 5.28 8.92 -8.57
C PRO A 46 5.16 10.26 -9.32
N THR A 47 6.03 10.50 -10.31
CA THR A 47 5.96 11.71 -11.12
C THR A 47 4.57 11.87 -11.77
N GLY A 48 3.98 13.05 -11.69
CA GLY A 48 2.64 13.32 -12.21
C GLY A 48 1.50 12.91 -11.25
N SER A 49 1.81 12.48 -10.04
CA SER A 49 0.80 12.25 -9.01
C SER A 49 0.28 13.56 -8.43
N ASN A 50 -1.04 13.79 -8.47
CA ASN A 50 -1.69 14.91 -7.79
C ASN A 50 -2.07 14.50 -6.35
N GLY A 51 -1.06 14.16 -5.54
CA GLY A 51 -1.26 13.84 -4.13
C GLY A 51 -1.58 15.10 -3.33
N GLU A 52 -2.68 15.09 -2.59
CA GLU A 52 -3.09 16.14 -1.67
C GLU A 52 -3.00 15.65 -0.23
N LYS A 53 -2.54 16.55 0.65
CA LYS A 53 -2.41 16.25 2.07
C LYS A 53 -3.81 16.15 2.69
N GLY A 54 -4.04 15.07 3.42
CA GLY A 54 -5.32 14.76 4.08
C GLY A 54 -6.19 13.79 3.29
N ASP A 55 -5.89 13.57 2.01
CA ASP A 55 -6.68 12.71 1.15
C ASP A 55 -6.34 11.23 1.31
N LEU A 56 -7.30 10.41 0.92
CA LEU A 56 -7.22 8.96 0.97
C LEU A 56 -6.86 8.41 -0.41
N TYR A 57 -5.87 7.50 -0.45
CA TYR A 57 -5.40 6.89 -1.69
C TYR A 57 -5.21 5.38 -1.53
N LEU A 58 -5.30 4.70 -2.67
CA LEU A 58 -4.66 3.41 -2.87
C LEU A 58 -3.22 3.65 -3.34
N PHE A 59 -2.25 3.14 -2.60
CA PHE A 59 -0.83 3.19 -2.97
C PHE A 59 -0.39 1.82 -3.45
N HIS A 60 0.22 1.76 -4.63
CA HIS A 60 0.96 0.59 -5.10
C HIS A 60 2.44 0.75 -4.75
N LEU A 61 2.93 -0.13 -3.87
CA LEU A 61 4.30 -0.13 -3.38
C LEU A 61 5.03 -1.37 -3.88
N ILE A 62 6.21 -1.17 -4.47
CA ILE A 62 7.13 -2.23 -4.86
C ILE A 62 8.33 -2.19 -3.91
N TYR A 63 8.72 -3.35 -3.38
CA TYR A 63 9.85 -3.53 -2.49
C TYR A 63 10.98 -4.19 -3.28
N GLU A 64 11.96 -3.37 -3.66
CA GLU A 64 13.23 -3.81 -4.23
C GLU A 64 14.27 -3.70 -3.12
N GLN A 65 14.48 -4.76 -2.34
CA GLN A 65 15.36 -4.78 -1.15
C GLN A 65 14.87 -3.87 0.00
N GLU A 66 15.66 -2.87 0.39
CA GLU A 66 15.47 -2.07 1.63
C GLU A 66 14.58 -0.84 1.46
N LEU A 67 14.24 -0.47 0.22
CA LEU A 67 13.52 0.78 -0.07
C LEU A 67 12.20 0.49 -0.79
N PRO A 68 11.04 0.69 -0.13
CA PRO A 68 9.77 0.66 -0.83
C PRO A 68 9.68 1.84 -1.78
N ARG A 69 9.32 1.56 -3.04
CA ARG A 69 9.03 2.55 -4.07
C ARG A 69 7.53 2.60 -4.34
N CYS A 70 6.94 3.79 -4.17
CA CYS A 70 5.59 4.03 -4.67
C CYS A 70 5.62 4.20 -6.18
N THR A 71 4.84 3.41 -6.90
CA THR A 71 4.79 3.43 -8.38
C THR A 71 3.47 3.96 -8.92
N ARG A 72 2.41 3.92 -8.11
CA ARG A 72 1.10 4.45 -8.45
C ARG A 72 0.37 4.88 -7.20
N ILE A 73 -0.33 6.01 -7.29
CA ILE A 73 -1.38 6.39 -6.34
C ILE A 73 -2.71 6.51 -7.08
N THR A 74 -3.81 6.20 -6.41
CA THR A 74 -5.16 6.36 -6.97
C THR A 74 -6.06 6.94 -5.89
N PRO A 75 -6.62 8.15 -6.10
CA PRO A 75 -7.48 8.79 -5.11
C PRO A 75 -8.73 7.97 -4.91
N ILE A 76 -9.19 7.88 -3.67
CA ILE A 76 -10.45 7.23 -3.32
C ILE A 76 -11.26 8.12 -2.36
N PRO A 77 -12.58 8.21 -2.53
CA PRO A 77 -13.44 8.88 -1.57
C PRO A 77 -13.27 8.29 -0.17
N SER A 78 -13.10 9.14 0.85
CA SER A 78 -12.87 8.72 2.24
C SER A 78 -14.00 7.83 2.79
N VAL A 79 -15.24 8.03 2.33
CA VAL A 79 -16.41 7.20 2.65
C VAL A 79 -16.24 5.73 2.22
N LEU A 80 -15.40 5.46 1.21
CA LEU A 80 -15.12 4.11 0.73
C LEU A 80 -13.96 3.44 1.47
N TYR A 81 -13.36 4.09 2.47
CA TYR A 81 -12.26 3.50 3.26
C TYR A 81 -12.58 2.08 3.78
N PRO A 82 -13.74 1.85 4.44
CA PRO A 82 -14.06 0.50 4.96
C PRO A 82 -14.22 -0.54 3.85
N VAL A 83 -14.73 -0.11 2.69
CA VAL A 83 -14.95 -0.98 1.52
C VAL A 83 -13.60 -1.41 0.95
N TYR A 84 -12.71 -0.47 0.64
CA TYR A 84 -11.39 -0.80 0.09
C TYR A 84 -10.54 -1.59 1.08
N ARG A 85 -10.64 -1.29 2.39
CA ARG A 85 -9.97 -2.08 3.42
C ARG A 85 -10.41 -3.54 3.36
N LYS A 86 -11.73 -3.79 3.35
CA LYS A 86 -12.28 -5.15 3.28
C LYS A 86 -11.86 -5.87 1.99
N ILE A 87 -11.93 -5.20 0.83
CA ILE A 87 -11.50 -5.76 -0.45
C ILE A 87 -10.02 -6.18 -0.40
N LEU A 88 -9.15 -5.34 0.17
CA LEU A 88 -7.73 -5.66 0.30
C LEU A 88 -7.50 -6.83 1.29
N GLU A 89 -8.23 -6.87 2.39
CA GLU A 89 -8.15 -7.99 3.36
C GLU A 89 -8.59 -9.31 2.71
N GLU A 90 -9.71 -9.34 2.00
CA GLU A 90 -10.20 -10.53 1.28
C GLU A 90 -9.24 -10.95 0.16
N TYR A 91 -8.71 -10.00 -0.60
CA TYR A 91 -7.71 -10.27 -1.65
C TYR A 91 -6.46 -10.96 -1.07
N ARG A 92 -5.94 -10.44 0.05
CA ARG A 92 -4.77 -11.02 0.74
C ARG A 92 -5.07 -12.41 1.28
N GLN A 93 -6.25 -12.62 1.86
CA GLN A 93 -6.69 -13.95 2.33
C GLN A 93 -6.72 -14.97 1.18
N GLN A 94 -7.37 -14.63 0.06
CA GLN A 94 -7.42 -15.49 -1.13
C GLN A 94 -6.02 -15.82 -1.67
N ARG A 95 -5.11 -14.84 -1.72
CA ARG A 95 -3.71 -15.09 -2.14
C ARG A 95 -2.99 -16.02 -1.18
N MET A 96 -3.16 -15.85 0.13
CA MET A 96 -2.56 -16.73 1.13
C MET A 96 -3.13 -18.16 1.06
N GLU A 97 -4.42 -18.31 0.83
CA GLU A 97 -5.06 -19.61 0.64
C GLU A 97 -4.58 -20.30 -0.63
N ALA A 98 -4.45 -19.57 -1.74
CA ALA A 98 -3.88 -20.11 -2.98
C ALA A 98 -2.43 -20.58 -2.78
N LEU A 99 -1.63 -19.85 -2.01
CA LEU A 99 -0.26 -20.25 -1.64
C LEU A 99 -0.22 -21.49 -0.73
N ARG A 100 -1.26 -21.74 0.08
CA ARG A 100 -1.36 -22.90 0.97
C ARG A 100 -1.92 -24.15 0.27
N THR A 101 -2.77 -23.96 -0.73
CA THR A 101 -3.47 -25.03 -1.45
C THR A 101 -2.79 -25.45 -2.75
N GLY A 102 -1.86 -24.66 -3.28
CA GLY A 102 -0.98 -25.03 -4.40
C GLY A 102 0.24 -25.85 -3.95
N LYS A 103 0.61 -26.99 -4.53
CA LYS A 103 0.46 -27.44 -5.93
C LYS A 103 0.90 -26.40 -6.95
#